data_AF-A0A1H0U6F9-F1
#
_entry.id   AF-A0A1H0U6F9-F1
#
_cell.length_a   1.000
_cell.length_b   1.000
_cell.length_c   1.000
_cell.angle_alpha   90.00
_cell.angle_beta   90.00
_cell.angle_gamma   90.00
#
_symmetry.space_group_name_H-M   'P 1'
#
loop_
_entity.id
_entity.type
_entity.pdbx_description
1 polymer ?
#
loop_
_entity_poly.entity_id
_entity_poly.type
_entity_poly.pdbx_seq_one_letter_code
_entity_poly.pdbx_strand_id
1 'polypeptide(L)'
;MGTGSGPSPGRIGYRAGVTVVQTVLVLAVIPAAVYGLVMLMVLWPRLFRARYQPNGEWNFPPVLWVANPVGVSPSSPSTEHAGSESETGTARGGARGNW
;
A
#
# COMPACT_ATOMS: atom_id res chain seq x y z
N MET A 1 -27.14 -54.43 61.61
CA MET A 1 -26.27 -54.61 60.44
C MET A 1 -26.44 -53.37 59.57
N GLY A 2 -25.64 -52.33 59.81
CA GLY A 2 -25.82 -51.01 59.21
C GLY A 2 -25.05 -50.89 57.89
N THR A 3 -25.76 -50.75 56.77
CA THR A 3 -25.15 -50.47 55.47
C THR A 3 -24.90 -48.96 55.37
N GLY A 4 -23.66 -48.55 55.65
CA GLY A 4 -23.22 -47.19 55.42
C GLY A 4 -23.09 -46.91 53.93
N SER A 5 -24.06 -46.22 53.35
CA SER A 5 -23.94 -45.62 52.01
C SER A 5 -22.98 -44.43 52.10
N GLY A 6 -21.72 -44.65 51.72
CA GLY A 6 -20.73 -43.57 51.62
C GLY A 6 -21.16 -42.52 50.59
N PRO A 7 -20.83 -41.24 50.79
CA PRO A 7 -21.21 -40.19 49.86
C PRO A 7 -20.52 -40.41 48.50
N SER A 8 -21.31 -40.46 47.41
CA SER A 8 -20.77 -40.41 46.06
C SER A 8 -19.95 -39.11 45.89
N PRO A 9 -18.68 -39.17 45.44
CA PRO A 9 -17.92 -37.96 45.19
C PRO A 9 -18.63 -37.16 44.10
N GLY A 10 -19.13 -35.99 44.48
CA GLY A 10 -19.72 -35.03 43.55
C GLY A 10 -18.71 -34.70 42.47
N ARG A 11 -19.04 -35.05 41.22
CA ARG A 11 -18.24 -34.69 40.06
C ARG A 11 -18.36 -33.18 39.89
N ILE A 12 -17.35 -32.44 40.36
CA ILE A 12 -17.27 -30.99 40.18
C ILE A 12 -17.06 -30.72 38.69
N GLY A 13 -18.14 -30.44 37.98
CA GLY A 13 -18.10 -29.97 36.61
C GLY A 13 -17.74 -28.50 36.63
N TYR A 14 -16.48 -28.17 36.34
CA TYR A 14 -16.11 -26.79 36.04
C TYR A 14 -16.93 -26.38 34.81
N ARG A 15 -17.88 -25.45 34.96
CA ARG A 15 -18.43 -24.74 33.80
C ARG A 15 -17.21 -24.21 33.05
N ALA A 16 -16.97 -24.68 31.83
CA ALA A 16 -15.85 -24.25 31.01
C ALA A 16 -16.00 -22.75 30.73
N GLY A 17 -15.47 -21.92 31.63
CA GLY A 17 -15.69 -20.49 31.64
C GLY A 17 -14.94 -19.80 30.51
N VAL A 18 -13.75 -20.29 30.17
CA VAL A 18 -12.94 -19.88 29.02
C VAL A 18 -12.00 -21.05 28.72
N THR A 19 -11.83 -21.42 27.45
CA THR A 19 -10.85 -22.46 27.06
C THR A 19 -9.52 -21.83 26.66
N VAL A 20 -8.41 -22.55 26.84
CA VAL A 20 -7.08 -22.09 26.39
C VAL A 20 -7.08 -21.75 24.90
N VAL A 21 -7.75 -22.59 24.09
CA VAL A 21 -7.92 -22.37 22.64
C VAL A 21 -8.62 -21.05 22.37
N GLN A 22 -9.70 -20.75 23.09
CA GLN A 22 -10.43 -19.49 22.96
C GLN A 22 -9.53 -18.29 23.26
N THR A 23 -8.73 -18.34 24.33
CA THR A 23 -7.80 -17.27 24.68
C THR A 23 -6.75 -17.05 23.59
N VAL A 24 -6.14 -18.14 23.09
CA VAL A 24 -5.14 -18.05 22.02
C VAL A 24 -5.77 -17.48 20.74
N LEU A 25 -6.97 -17.94 20.39
CA LEU A 25 -7.70 -17.44 19.22
C LEU A 25 -7.97 -15.93 19.36
N VAL A 26 -8.46 -15.48 20.51
CA VAL A 26 -8.73 -14.06 20.75
C VAL A 26 -7.45 -13.23 20.64
N LEU A 27 -6.36 -13.69 21.26
CA LEU A 27 -5.07 -12.98 21.26
C LEU A 27 -4.37 -12.98 19.89
N ALA A 28 -4.63 -13.96 19.03
CA ALA A 28 -4.04 -14.02 17.69
C ALA A 28 -4.93 -13.34 16.64
N VAL A 29 -6.23 -13.63 16.65
CA VAL A 29 -7.18 -13.19 15.63
C VAL A 29 -7.47 -11.71 15.74
N ILE A 30 -7.63 -11.14 16.95
CA ILE A 30 -7.89 -9.69 17.07
C ILE A 30 -6.73 -8.88 16.50
N PRO A 31 -5.46 -9.11 16.90
CA PRO A 31 -4.34 -8.38 16.28
C PRO A 31 -4.23 -8.63 14.79
N ALA A 32 -4.37 -9.88 14.33
CA ALA A 32 -4.31 -10.20 12.91
C ALA A 32 -5.40 -9.48 12.10
N ALA A 33 -6.62 -9.38 12.64
CA ALA A 33 -7.72 -8.66 12.02
C ALA A 33 -7.45 -7.16 11.96
N VAL A 34 -6.91 -6.56 13.03
CA VAL A 34 -6.52 -5.14 13.05
C VAL A 34 -5.45 -4.87 12.01
N TYR A 35 -4.37 -5.66 11.98
CA TYR A 35 -3.31 -5.51 10.97
C TYR A 35 -3.83 -5.75 9.56
N GLY A 36 -4.68 -6.75 9.36
CA GLY A 36 -5.32 -7.02 8.07
C GLY A 36 -6.17 -5.86 7.60
N LEU A 37 -6.96 -5.25 8.49
CA LEU A 37 -7.78 -4.08 8.18
C LEU A 37 -6.92 -2.87 7.82
N VAL A 38 -5.87 -2.59 8.61
CA VAL A 38 -4.94 -1.49 8.33
C VAL A 38 -4.22 -1.71 7.01
N MET A 39 -3.67 -2.91 6.77
CA MET A 39 -3.01 -3.24 5.51
C MET A 39 -3.96 -3.12 4.33
N LEU A 40 -5.18 -3.63 4.46
CA LEU A 40 -6.20 -3.51 3.43
C LEU A 40 -6.46 -2.03 3.14
N MET A 41 -6.67 -1.20 4.15
CA MET A 41 -6.94 0.23 4.00
C MET A 41 -5.78 0.99 3.34
N VAL A 42 -4.52 0.61 3.63
CA VAL A 42 -3.32 1.22 3.03
C VAL A 42 -3.10 0.76 1.58
N LEU A 43 -3.35 -0.53 1.28
CA LEU A 43 -3.12 -1.10 -0.04
C LEU A 43 -4.30 -0.89 -0.98
N TRP A 44 -5.51 -0.68 -0.46
CA TRP A 44 -6.74 -0.48 -1.24
C TRP A 44 -6.56 0.57 -2.34
N PRO A 45 -6.07 1.79 -2.07
CA PRO A 45 -5.96 2.82 -3.09
C PRO A 45 -5.02 2.41 -4.22
N ARG A 46 -3.97 1.62 -3.93
CA ARG A 46 -3.02 1.13 -4.94
C ARG A 46 -3.65 0.15 -5.91
N LEU A 47 -4.63 -0.64 -5.47
CA LEU A 47 -5.36 -1.60 -6.32
C LEU A 47 -6.29 -0.89 -7.32
N PHE A 48 -6.86 0.26 -6.94
CA PHE A 48 -7.78 1.04 -7.78
C PHE A 48 -7.14 2.20 -8.52
N ARG A 49 -5.81 2.36 -8.47
CA ARG A 49 -5.13 3.41 -9.26
C ARG A 49 -5.37 3.15 -10.74
N ALA A 50 -6.00 4.13 -11.41
CA ALA A 50 -6.15 4.13 -12.85
C ALA A 50 -4.76 4.05 -13.51
N ARG A 51 -4.58 3.03 -14.34
CA ARG A 51 -3.37 2.87 -15.15
C ARG A 51 -3.57 3.61 -16.46
N TYR A 52 -2.48 4.16 -16.99
CA TYR A 52 -2.50 4.76 -18.32
C TYR A 52 -2.98 3.73 -19.35
N GLN A 53 -4.01 4.10 -20.11
CA GLN A 53 -4.53 3.30 -21.21
C GLN A 53 -4.06 3.95 -22.51
N PRO A 54 -3.25 3.26 -23.34
CA PRO A 54 -2.70 3.84 -24.57
C PRO A 54 -3.75 4.34 -25.57
N ASN A 55 -4.93 3.70 -25.59
CA ASN A 55 -6.01 4.00 -26.54
C ASN A 55 -7.16 4.81 -25.91
N GLY A 56 -7.03 5.20 -24.64
CA GLY A 56 -8.06 5.95 -23.91
C GLY A 56 -7.77 7.45 -23.89
N GLU A 57 -8.79 8.26 -23.58
CA GLU A 57 -8.60 9.70 -23.37
C GLU A 57 -7.55 9.98 -22.29
N TRP A 58 -6.70 10.99 -22.52
CA TRP A 58 -5.73 11.45 -21.53
C TRP A 58 -6.44 12.16 -20.38
N ASN A 59 -6.65 11.45 -19.27
CA ASN A 59 -7.35 11.94 -18.08
C ASN A 59 -6.41 12.34 -16.92
N PHE A 60 -5.11 12.49 -17.21
CA PHE A 60 -4.09 12.84 -16.22
C PHE A 60 -3.69 14.31 -16.35
N PRO A 61 -3.22 14.95 -15.27
CA PRO A 61 -2.62 16.29 -15.39
C PRO A 61 -1.40 16.25 -16.32
N PRO A 62 -1.10 17.32 -17.08
CA PRO A 62 0.10 17.39 -17.90
C PRO A 62 1.35 17.36 -17.01
N VAL A 63 2.32 16.52 -17.34
CA VAL A 63 3.58 16.38 -16.57
C VAL A 63 4.77 16.54 -17.52
N LEU A 64 5.68 17.44 -17.16
CA LEU A 64 6.98 17.59 -17.82
C LEU A 64 8.04 16.93 -16.95
N TRP A 65 8.69 15.91 -17.50
CA TRP A 65 9.82 15.23 -16.84
C TRP A 65 11.12 15.86 -17.32
N VAL A 66 11.82 16.56 -16.42
CA VAL A 66 13.14 17.15 -16.68
C VAL A 66 14.21 16.26 -16.06
N ALA A 67 15.33 16.09 -16.75
CA ALA A 67 16.45 15.32 -16.22
C ALA A 67 17.04 16.00 -14.96
N ASN A 68 17.49 15.21 -13.98
CA ASN A 68 18.23 15.73 -12.84
C ASN A 68 19.57 16.32 -13.32
N PRO A 69 19.80 17.65 -13.19
CA PRO A 69 20.95 18.30 -13.80
C PRO A 69 22.30 17.80 -13.24
N VAL A 70 22.35 17.36 -11.98
CA VAL A 70 23.60 16.91 -11.33
C VAL A 70 24.04 15.53 -11.82
N GLY A 71 23.10 14.69 -12.27
CA GLY A 71 23.37 13.33 -12.75
C GLY A 71 23.63 13.23 -14.25
N VAL A 72 23.54 14.34 -14.97
CA VAL A 72 23.75 14.40 -16.41
C VAL A 72 25.24 14.63 -16.65
N SER A 73 25.90 13.71 -17.36
CA SER A 73 27.31 13.82 -17.74
C SER A 73 27.57 15.18 -18.42
N PRO A 74 28.69 15.88 -18.15
CA PRO A 74 29.03 17.15 -18.79
C PRO A 74 29.22 17.05 -20.31
N SER A 75 29.22 15.83 -20.86
CA SER A 75 29.19 15.58 -22.31
C SER A 75 27.79 15.59 -22.92
N SER A 76 26.73 15.67 -22.12
CA SER A 76 25.40 16.04 -22.61
C SER A 76 25.40 17.54 -22.89
N PRO A 77 24.71 18.02 -23.93
CA PRO A 77 24.67 19.45 -24.22
C PRO A 77 24.08 20.19 -23.00
N SER A 78 24.96 20.85 -22.24
CA SER A 78 24.59 21.70 -21.13
C SER A 78 23.62 22.76 -21.64
N THR A 79 22.39 22.74 -21.14
CA THR A 79 21.48 23.89 -21.29
C THR A 79 21.97 24.95 -20.31
N GLU A 80 23.06 25.63 -20.64
CA GLU A 80 23.38 26.94 -20.08
C GLU A 80 22.38 27.93 -20.67
N HIS A 81 21.22 28.03 -20.05
CA HIS A 81 20.30 29.15 -20.21
C HIS A 81 19.86 29.62 -18.83
N ALA A 82 20.83 30.10 -18.06
CA ALA A 82 20.58 30.99 -16.94
C ALA A 82 21.05 32.38 -17.36
N GLY A 83 20.09 33.24 -17.68
CA GLY A 83 20.30 34.68 -17.84
C GLY A 83 20.68 35.14 -19.24
N SER A 84 19.75 35.06 -20.19
CA SER A 84 19.63 36.14 -21.16
C SER A 84 18.16 36.33 -21.52
N GLU A 85 17.82 37.60 -21.55
CA GLU A 85 16.56 38.24 -21.84
C GLU A 85 15.73 37.54 -22.93
N SER A 86 14.42 37.65 -22.78
CA SER A 86 13.38 37.26 -23.73
C SER A 86 13.73 37.60 -25.19
N GLU A 87 14.41 36.69 -25.89
CA GLU A 87 14.54 36.71 -27.34
C GLU A 87 13.72 35.58 -27.96
N THR A 88 12.53 36.01 -28.36
CA THR A 88 11.61 35.49 -29.37
C THR A 88 12.26 34.56 -30.41
N GLY A 89 12.03 33.24 -30.30
CA GLY A 89 12.06 32.31 -31.45
C GLY A 89 13.25 31.35 -31.58
N THR A 90 13.46 30.45 -30.61
CA THR A 90 14.49 29.40 -30.61
C THR A 90 14.01 28.05 -31.19
N ALA A 91 13.36 28.04 -32.35
CA ALA A 91 12.95 26.78 -33.00
C ALA A 91 14.16 26.06 -33.61
N ARG A 92 14.87 25.26 -32.80
CA ARG A 92 16.11 24.57 -33.20
C ARG A 92 15.88 23.29 -34.04
N GLY A 93 14.62 22.86 -34.20
CA GLY A 93 14.22 21.69 -34.99
C GLY A 93 12.99 20.98 -34.42
N GLY A 94 12.51 19.92 -35.08
CA GLY A 94 11.38 19.10 -34.61
C GLY A 94 11.31 17.75 -35.32
N ALA A 95 10.97 16.70 -34.57
CA ALA A 95 10.66 15.37 -35.11
C ALA A 95 9.21 15.04 -34.79
N ARG A 96 8.50 14.46 -35.76
CA ARG A 96 7.10 14.02 -35.58
C ARG A 96 6.91 12.64 -36.18
N GLY A 97 6.02 11.86 -35.57
CA GLY A 97 5.53 10.58 -36.08
C GLY A 97 4.05 10.46 -35.72
N ASN A 98 3.32 9.65 -36.49
CA ASN A 98 1.92 9.34 -36.25
C ASN A 98 1.86 7.88 -35.83
N TRP A 99 1.74 7.65 -34.52
CA TRP A 99 1.40 6.36 -33.93
C TRP A 99 -0.12 6.23 -33.86
#